data_AF-A0A2K3MLV6-F1
#
_entry.id   AF-A0A2K3MLV6-F1
#
_cell.length_a   1.000
_cell.length_b   1.000
_cell.length_c   1.000
_cell.angle_alpha   90.00
_cell.angle_beta   90.00
_cell.angle_gamma   90.00
#
_symmetry.space_group_name_H-M   'P 1'
#
loop_
_entity.id
_entity.type
_entity.pdbx_description
1 polymer ?
#
loop_
_entity_poly.entity_id
_entity_poly.type
_entity_poly.pdbx_seq_one_letter_code
_entity_poly.pdbx_strand_id
1 'polypeptide(L)'
;RHGIRQIRTGWADGPEFVTQCPIRPGESYTYRFTIQGQEGTLWWHAHSSWLRATVYGALIIHPKQGDSYPFTKPKRETPILLGEWWDANPIDVIRQATQTGAAPNISDAYTINGQPGDLYKCSSKGLINYLYS
;
A
#
# COMPACT_ATOMS: atom_id res chain seq x y z
N ARG A 1 -4.33 10.76 -1.22
CA ARG A 1 -3.97 10.92 0.21
C ARG A 1 -3.71 9.53 0.79
N HIS A 2 -2.69 9.37 1.64
CA HIS A 2 -2.35 8.10 2.29
C HIS A 2 -2.68 8.20 3.78
N GLY A 3 -3.10 7.08 4.37
CA GLY A 3 -3.20 6.92 5.82
C GLY A 3 -4.34 7.66 6.53
N ILE A 4 -4.39 7.42 7.83
CA ILE A 4 -5.31 8.04 8.78
C ILE A 4 -4.72 9.37 9.27
N ARG A 5 -5.58 10.37 9.51
CA ARG A 5 -5.21 11.59 10.22
C ARG A 5 -4.87 11.20 11.67
N GLN A 6 -3.58 11.22 12.00
CA GLN A 6 -3.07 10.86 13.32
C GLN A 6 -3.31 11.98 14.36
N ILE A 7 -4.58 12.32 14.61
CA ILE A 7 -4.95 13.38 15.54
C ILE A 7 -4.53 12.99 16.96
N ARG A 8 -3.50 13.66 17.47
CA ARG A 8 -2.87 13.40 18.78
C ARG A 8 -2.26 12.00 18.90
N THR A 9 -1.99 11.31 17.79
CA THR A 9 -1.42 9.96 17.76
C THR A 9 -0.24 9.86 16.80
N GLY A 10 0.56 10.93 16.71
CA GLY A 10 1.69 11.01 15.77
C GLY A 10 2.72 9.88 15.91
N TRP A 11 2.85 9.27 17.10
CA TRP A 11 3.69 8.09 17.33
C TRP A 11 3.25 6.84 16.54
N ALA A 12 2.01 6.81 16.05
CA ALA A 12 1.46 5.73 15.25
C ALA A 12 1.37 6.09 13.76
N ASP A 13 2.07 7.14 13.30
CA ASP A 13 2.05 7.57 11.91
C ASP A 13 2.89 6.65 11.01
N GLY A 14 4.06 6.18 11.48
CA GLY A 14 4.87 5.19 10.76
C GLY A 14 6.15 5.67 10.06
N PRO A 15 6.32 6.94 9.62
CA PRO A 15 7.54 7.38 8.94
C PRO A 15 8.82 7.16 9.75
N GLU A 16 9.69 6.30 9.21
CA GLU A 16 10.97 5.94 9.80
C GLU A 16 11.85 7.19 10.05
N PHE A 17 12.40 7.29 11.25
CA PHE A 17 13.24 8.41 11.73
C PHE A 17 12.55 9.78 11.80
N VAL A 18 11.23 9.85 11.55
CA VAL A 18 10.44 11.07 11.74
C VAL A 18 9.53 10.91 12.96
N THR A 19 8.71 9.86 12.99
CA THR A 19 7.76 9.62 14.09
C THR A 19 8.11 8.41 14.95
N GLN A 20 8.94 7.50 14.44
CA GLN A 20 9.41 6.32 15.15
C GLN A 20 10.76 5.81 14.64
N CYS A 21 11.46 5.06 15.49
CA CYS A 21 12.53 4.17 15.05
C CYS A 21 11.95 2.95 14.30
N PRO A 22 12.71 2.32 13.38
CA PRO A 22 12.26 1.13 12.69
C PRO A 22 12.04 -0.05 13.66
N ILE A 23 11.00 -0.84 13.37
CA ILE A 23 10.71 -2.09 14.08
C ILE A 23 11.74 -3.13 13.60
N ARG A 24 12.58 -3.62 14.51
CA ARG A 24 13.66 -4.55 14.17
C ARG A 24 13.11 -5.95 13.86
N PRO A 25 13.84 -6.78 13.08
CA PRO A 25 13.49 -8.18 12.89
C PRO A 25 13.32 -8.89 14.24
N GLY A 26 12.20 -9.60 14.41
CA GLY A 26 11.85 -10.28 15.66
C GLY A 26 11.11 -9.44 16.70
N GLU A 27 11.02 -8.11 16.52
CA GLU A 27 10.31 -7.21 17.41
C GLU A 27 8.86 -6.95 16.93
N SER A 28 8.05 -6.37 17.81
CA SER A 28 6.67 -5.98 17.50
C SER A 28 6.35 -4.57 17.98
N TYR A 29 5.40 -3.92 17.31
CA TYR A 29 4.89 -2.61 17.69
C TYR A 29 3.40 -2.55 17.41
N THR A 30 2.64 -1.93 18.33
CA THR A 30 1.19 -1.78 18.19
C THR A 30 0.84 -0.36 17.77
N TYR A 31 0.40 -0.20 16.52
CA TYR A 31 -0.19 1.05 16.04
C TYR A 31 -1.59 1.23 16.62
N ARG A 32 -1.80 2.28 17.43
CA ARG A 32 -3.09 2.62 18.04
C ARG A 32 -3.48 4.05 17.69
N PHE A 33 -4.62 4.20 17.02
CA PHE A 33 -5.17 5.48 16.61
C PHE A 33 -6.69 5.42 16.52
N THR A 34 -7.32 6.60 16.43
CA THR A 34 -8.76 6.73 16.26
C THR A 34 -9.04 7.38 14.92
N ILE A 35 -9.89 6.76 14.11
CA ILE A 35 -10.37 7.33 12.86
C ILE A 35 -11.37 8.44 13.17
N GLN A 36 -11.10 9.67 12.71
CA GLN A 36 -11.94 10.83 12.96
C GLN A 36 -12.26 11.55 11.66
N GLY A 37 -13.54 11.58 11.28
CA GLY A 37 -14.02 12.36 10.12
C GLY A 37 -13.40 11.92 8.79
N GLN A 38 -13.00 10.66 8.66
CA GLN A 38 -12.58 10.05 7.40
C GLN A 38 -13.52 8.91 7.07
N GLU A 39 -13.92 8.85 5.81
CA GLU A 39 -14.73 7.80 5.19
C GLU A 39 -14.22 7.62 3.76
N GLY A 40 -14.33 6.42 3.21
CA GLY A 40 -13.94 6.08 1.86
C GLY A 40 -12.66 5.23 1.77
N THR A 41 -11.97 5.33 0.64
CA THR A 41 -10.78 4.52 0.34
C THR A 41 -9.51 5.27 0.69
N LEU A 42 -8.74 4.66 1.59
CA LEU A 42 -7.36 5.01 1.90
C LEU A 42 -6.49 3.77 1.61
N TRP A 43 -5.22 3.85 1.97
CA TRP A 43 -4.29 2.74 1.87
C TRP A 43 -3.22 2.88 2.93
N TRP A 44 -2.62 1.76 3.32
CA TRP A 44 -1.47 1.69 4.20
C TRP A 44 -0.25 1.19 3.41
N HIS A 45 0.96 1.55 3.83
CA HIS A 45 2.20 1.05 3.25
C HIS A 45 3.35 1.16 4.25
N ALA A 46 4.39 0.34 4.06
CA ALA A 46 5.64 0.51 4.81
C ALA A 46 6.23 1.90 4.53
N HIS A 47 6.71 2.58 5.58
CA HIS A 47 7.31 3.90 5.47
C HIS A 47 8.80 3.89 5.86
N SER A 48 9.47 2.78 5.50
CA SER A 48 10.91 2.57 5.63
C SER A 48 11.48 2.15 4.27
N SER A 49 12.48 2.90 3.80
CA SER A 49 13.14 2.70 2.50
C SER A 49 12.12 2.47 1.35
N TRP A 50 12.42 1.56 0.42
CA TRP A 50 11.56 1.16 -0.69
C TRP A 50 10.68 -0.06 -0.38
N LEU A 51 10.48 -0.40 0.91
CA LEU A 51 9.64 -1.55 1.30
C LEU A 51 8.18 -1.41 0.84
N ARG A 52 7.70 -0.19 0.60
CA ARG A 52 6.37 0.06 0.02
C ARG A 52 6.17 -0.53 -1.37
N ALA A 53 7.23 -0.96 -2.07
CA ALA A 53 7.12 -1.66 -3.35
C ALA A 53 6.37 -3.00 -3.21
N THR A 54 6.41 -3.63 -2.03
CA THR A 54 5.77 -4.93 -1.78
C THR A 54 4.92 -4.96 -0.51
N VAL A 55 5.12 -4.03 0.43
CA VAL A 55 4.41 -3.97 1.71
C VAL A 55 3.42 -2.80 1.70
N TYR A 56 2.20 -3.06 1.22
CA TYR A 56 1.11 -2.09 1.14
C TYR A 56 -0.25 -2.79 1.04
N GLY A 57 -1.33 -2.03 1.22
CA GLY A 57 -2.69 -2.54 1.03
C GLY A 57 -3.77 -1.46 1.15
N ALA A 58 -4.99 -1.81 0.74
CA ALA A 58 -6.14 -0.92 0.88
C ALA A 58 -6.54 -0.77 2.37
N LEU A 59 -7.06 0.41 2.71
CA LEU A 59 -7.70 0.70 3.99
C LEU A 59 -9.07 1.32 3.68
N ILE A 60 -10.13 0.54 3.82
CA ILE A 60 -11.49 0.97 3.52
C ILE A 60 -12.19 1.37 4.81
N ILE A 61 -12.71 2.60 4.85
CA ILE A 61 -13.51 3.11 5.96
C ILE A 61 -14.94 3.29 5.47
N HIS A 62 -15.83 2.42 5.91
CA HIS A 62 -17.26 2.51 5.60
C HIS A 62 -17.94 3.63 6.41
N PRO A 63 -19.14 4.06 6.00
CA PRO A 63 -19.97 4.93 6.80
C PRO A 63 -20.11 4.40 8.22
N LYS A 64 -20.15 5.33 9.19
CA LYS A 64 -20.36 4.97 10.59
C LYS A 64 -21.69 4.23 10.72
N GLN A 65 -21.79 3.33 11.70
CA GLN A 65 -23.03 2.64 11.99
C GLN A 65 -24.18 3.65 12.18
N GLY A 66 -25.25 3.48 11.39
CA GLY A 66 -26.41 4.37 11.38
C GLY A 66 -26.40 5.39 10.23
N ASP A 67 -25.24 5.64 9.62
CA ASP A 67 -25.12 6.47 8.43
C ASP A 67 -25.20 5.63 7.15
N SER A 68 -25.41 6.31 6.02
CA SER A 68 -25.46 5.68 4.70
C SER A 68 -24.55 6.43 3.73
N TYR A 69 -24.08 5.73 2.69
CA TYR A 69 -23.40 6.39 1.60
C TYR A 69 -24.28 7.52 1.03
N PRO A 70 -23.68 8.62 0.53
CA PRO A 70 -24.43 9.69 -0.14
C PRO A 70 -24.98 9.27 -1.53
N PHE A 71 -24.90 7.98 -1.85
CA PHE A 71 -25.35 7.33 -3.08
C PHE A 71 -25.91 5.93 -2.75
N THR A 72 -26.56 5.30 -3.72
CA THR A 72 -27.11 3.95 -3.53
C THR A 72 -26.01 2.95 -3.17
N LYS A 73 -26.21 2.21 -2.07
CA LYS A 73 -25.26 1.20 -1.62
C LYS A 73 -24.91 0.25 -2.77
N PRO A 74 -23.61 0.11 -3.13
CA PRO A 74 -23.21 -0.74 -4.23
C PRO A 74 -23.46 -2.21 -3.89
N LYS A 75 -23.73 -3.01 -4.93
CA LYS A 75 -23.89 -4.46 -4.79
C LYS A 75 -22.57 -5.15 -4.44
N ARG A 76 -21.45 -4.62 -4.93
CA ARG A 76 -20.09 -5.10 -4.68
C ARG A 76 -19.12 -3.92 -4.65
N GLU A 77 -18.10 -4.06 -3.83
CA GLU A 77 -16.96 -3.15 -3.74
C GLU A 77 -15.69 -3.99 -3.89
N THR A 78 -14.74 -3.55 -4.71
CA THR A 78 -13.50 -4.27 -4.95
C THR A 78 -12.34 -3.29 -4.97
N PRO A 79 -11.33 -3.44 -4.09
CA PRO A 79 -10.15 -2.61 -4.15
C PRO A 79 -9.34 -2.95 -5.41
N ILE A 80 -8.93 -1.91 -6.12
CA ILE A 80 -7.99 -1.99 -7.24
C ILE A 80 -6.73 -1.23 -6.83
N LEU A 81 -5.70 -1.99 -6.49
CA LEU A 81 -4.39 -1.48 -6.09
C LEU A 81 -3.47 -1.48 -7.31
N LEU A 82 -2.90 -0.32 -7.64
CA LEU A 82 -1.90 -0.19 -8.68
C LEU A 82 -0.52 -0.23 -8.04
N GLY A 83 0.38 -1.03 -8.61
CA GLY A 83 1.72 -1.20 -8.09
C GLY A 83 2.75 -1.37 -9.20
N GLU A 84 4.00 -1.53 -8.77
CA GLU A 84 5.15 -1.78 -9.62
C GLU A 84 5.86 -3.06 -9.14
N TRP A 85 6.53 -3.75 -10.06
CA TRP A 85 7.28 -4.96 -9.81
C TRP A 85 8.68 -4.82 -10.40
N TRP A 86 9.68 -5.24 -9.62
CA TRP A 86 11.05 -5.43 -10.07
C TRP A 86 11.40 -6.90 -9.90
N ASP A 87 12.07 -7.49 -10.88
CA ASP A 87 12.66 -8.82 -10.76
C ASP A 87 13.84 -8.80 -9.77
N ALA A 88 14.53 -7.66 -9.69
CA ALA A 88 15.52 -7.38 -8.66
C ALA A 88 14.86 -7.01 -7.32
N ASN A 89 15.57 -7.23 -6.21
CA ASN A 89 15.13 -6.75 -4.90
C ASN A 89 15.05 -5.21 -4.91
N PRO A 90 13.87 -4.59 -4.64
CA PRO A 90 13.71 -3.13 -4.66
C PRO A 90 14.66 -2.38 -3.73
N ILE A 91 15.07 -3.01 -2.62
CA ILE A 91 16.06 -2.43 -1.69
C ILE A 91 17.44 -2.33 -2.33
N ASP A 92 17.82 -3.30 -3.16
CA ASP A 92 19.10 -3.28 -3.87
C ASP A 92 19.09 -2.22 -4.97
N VAL A 93 17.95 -2.01 -5.65
CA VAL A 93 17.74 -0.96 -6.66
C VAL A 93 17.97 0.43 -6.06
N ILE A 94 17.30 0.75 -4.94
CA ILE A 94 17.49 2.06 -4.30
C ILE A 94 18.88 2.21 -3.67
N ARG A 95 19.48 1.11 -3.16
CA ARG A 95 20.85 1.15 -2.61
C ARG A 95 21.86 1.49 -3.69
N GLN A 96 21.75 0.89 -4.88
CA GLN A 96 22.64 1.20 -6.01
C GLN A 96 22.47 2.65 -6.48
N ALA A 97 21.23 3.13 -6.62
CA ALA A 97 20.95 4.53 -6.97
C ALA A 97 21.59 5.49 -5.96
N THR A 98 21.43 5.20 -4.66
CA THR A 98 22.02 6.01 -3.58
C THR A 98 23.55 6.03 -3.62
N GLN A 99 24.19 4.88 -3.89
CA GLN A 99 25.65 4.77 -3.95
C GLN A 99 26.25 5.48 -5.16
N THR A 100 25.57 5.43 -6.31
CA THR A 100 26.07 5.96 -7.57
C THR A 100 25.65 7.42 -7.82
N GLY A 101 24.59 7.88 -7.16
CA GLY A 101 23.93 9.16 -7.45
C GLY A 101 23.12 9.16 -8.74
N ALA A 102 23.02 8.02 -9.45
CA ALA A 102 22.23 7.88 -10.65
C ALA A 102 20.74 7.63 -10.32
N ALA A 103 19.87 7.78 -11.33
CA ALA A 103 18.47 7.41 -11.20
C ALA A 103 18.32 5.89 -10.93
N PRO A 104 17.34 5.47 -10.13
CA PRO A 104 17.04 4.05 -9.94
C PRO A 104 16.52 3.43 -11.25
N ASN A 105 16.77 2.12 -11.42
CA ASN A 105 16.21 1.37 -12.53
C ASN A 105 14.67 1.43 -12.50
N ILE A 106 14.06 1.58 -13.68
CA ILE A 106 12.60 1.49 -13.83
C ILE A 106 12.11 0.08 -13.50
N SER A 107 10.83 -0.03 -13.15
CA SER A 107 10.17 -1.31 -12.88
C SER A 107 10.09 -2.20 -14.13
N ASP A 108 10.13 -3.52 -13.91
CA ASP A 108 9.99 -4.52 -14.96
C ASP A 108 8.52 -4.71 -15.36
N ALA A 109 7.59 -4.47 -14.43
CA ALA A 109 6.15 -4.50 -14.71
C ALA A 109 5.33 -3.54 -13.84
N TYR A 110 4.24 -3.04 -14.40
CA TYR A 110 3.12 -2.50 -13.62
C TYR A 110 2.19 -3.62 -13.20
N THR A 111 1.54 -3.47 -12.04
CA THR A 111 0.64 -4.50 -11.51
C THR A 111 -0.72 -3.93 -11.13
N ILE A 112 -1.75 -4.75 -11.32
CA ILE A 112 -3.09 -4.56 -10.76
C ILE A 112 -3.30 -5.64 -9.71
N ASN A 113 -3.53 -5.26 -8.46
CA ASN A 113 -3.63 -6.17 -7.32
C ASN A 113 -2.45 -7.16 -7.25
N GLY A 114 -1.24 -6.67 -7.53
CA GLY A 114 0.00 -7.47 -7.51
C GLY A 114 0.21 -8.37 -8.73
N GLN A 115 -0.70 -8.36 -9.72
CA GLN A 115 -0.58 -9.14 -10.95
C GLN A 115 -0.14 -8.26 -12.12
N PRO A 116 0.93 -8.62 -12.86
CA PRO A 116 1.35 -7.89 -14.06
C PRO A 116 0.31 -7.89 -15.20
N GLY A 117 -0.49 -8.96 -15.30
CA GLY A 117 -1.49 -9.12 -16.36
C GLY A 117 -0.91 -9.63 -17.68
N ASP A 118 -1.77 -9.81 -18.68
CA ASP A 118 -1.51 -10.68 -19.84
C ASP A 118 -0.40 -10.23 -20.81
N LEU A 119 -0.01 -8.95 -20.74
CA LEU A 119 0.99 -8.37 -21.64
C LEU A 119 2.44 -8.65 -21.22
N TYR A 120 2.65 -9.14 -19.99
CA TYR A 120 3.96 -9.52 -19.48
C TYR A 120 4.22 -11.02 -19.69
N LYS A 121 5.50 -11.40 -19.71
CA LYS A 121 5.87 -12.81 -19.79
C LYS A 121 5.47 -13.52 -18.49
N CYS A 122 5.01 -14.77 -18.61
CA CYS A 122 4.69 -15.65 -17.48
C CYS A 122 3.54 -15.19 -16.56
N SER A 123 2.72 -14.21 -16.96
CA SER A 123 1.67 -13.62 -16.12
C SER A 123 0.23 -13.88 -16.61
N SER A 124 0.05 -14.41 -17.82
CA SER A 124 -1.28 -14.63 -18.46
C SER A 124 -2.14 -15.71 -17.81
N LYS A 125 -1.62 -16.46 -16.84
CA LYS A 125 -2.35 -17.53 -16.14
C LYS A 125 -2.94 -17.09 -14.79
N GLY A 126 -2.78 -15.82 -14.41
CA GLY A 126 -3.11 -15.29 -13.08
C GLY A 126 -4.42 -14.48 -12.96
N LEU A 127 -5.20 -14.32 -14.04
CA LEU A 127 -6.51 -13.68 -14.00
C LEU A 127 -7.54 -14.59 -13.29
N ILE A 128 -7.39 -14.73 -11.98
CA ILE A 128 -8.38 -15.34 -11.10
C ILE A 128 -9.60 -14.42 -11.07
N ASN A 129 -10.64 -14.77 -11.83
CA ASN A 129 -12.08 -14.72 -11.53
C ASN A 129 -12.69 -13.56 -10.71
N TYR A 130 -12.08 -12.38 -10.59
CA TYR A 130 -12.70 -11.25 -9.88
C TYR A 130 -13.89 -10.63 -10.63
N LEU A 131 -14.12 -11.02 -11.89
CA LEU A 131 -15.20 -10.49 -12.73
C LEU A 131 -16.48 -11.35 -12.73
N TYR A 132 -16.50 -12.52 -12.06
CA TYR A 132 -17.64 -13.45 -12.11
C TYR A 132 -18.29 -13.86 -10.78
N SER A 133 -17.79 -13.42 -9.61
CA SER A 133 -18.36 -13.81 -8.31
C SER A 133 -19.13 -12.72 -7.62
#